data_AF-A0A1G6AUI5-F1
#
_entry.id   AF-A0A1G6AUI5-F1
#
_cell.length_a   1.000
_cell.length_b   1.000
_cell.length_c   1.000
_cell.angle_alpha   90.00
_cell.angle_beta   90.00
_cell.angle_gamma   90.00
#
_symmetry.space_group_name_H-M   'P 1'
#
loop_
_entity.id
_entity.type
_entity.pdbx_description
1 polymer ?
#
loop_
_entity_poly.entity_id
_entity_poly.type
_entity_poly.pdbx_seq_one_letter_code
_entity_poly.pdbx_strand_id
1 'polypeptide(L)'
;MSKRHSKRKQRNISIILIIIALVLLAGCGIYFLMNKNSVDENNGNNNSSTASIGSSGDNSAEAKKADDNKDDNSSDITFEDLSKYYYTFSSGAGGWSDDFSIEKDGYFHGSYHDSEMGDTSDEHPNGSVYFCQYEGHFENIQKIDEYTFSMTMKDIKVTNDQNEYVEDGMLFIPSEPYALNNAKEVQIYLPGKPVDGMDEELQMWLSINYQDQKDTVEKFSLVNVNENQGITTCERMSAKEEAQSSYDSAKNSYDYYGQQLQEATATPEMVEITGAQVKEADYALNDIWRLVKYNVDEDTYNKALAEQRQWLKDRDAQAEKDAAEFEGGTFEPVMYNDTVASMTLERCKELLKYFE
;
A
#
# COMPACT_ATOMS: atom_id res chain seq x y z
N MET A 1 17.12 31.28 21.07
CA MET A 1 15.84 31.04 20.36
C MET A 1 16.02 30.38 18.99
N SER A 2 17.03 30.73 18.19
CA SER A 2 17.25 30.15 16.84
C SER A 2 17.45 28.61 16.79
N LYS A 3 18.25 28.02 17.70
CA LYS A 3 18.48 26.55 17.72
C LYS A 3 17.23 25.72 18.07
N ARG A 4 16.37 26.23 18.95
CA ARG A 4 15.12 25.55 19.38
C ARG A 4 14.09 25.52 18.25
N HIS A 5 14.04 26.58 17.46
CA HIS A 5 13.16 26.69 16.30
C HIS A 5 13.62 25.80 15.13
N SER A 6 14.94 25.70 14.92
CA SER A 6 15.55 24.81 13.92
C SER A 6 15.35 23.33 14.28
N LYS A 7 15.51 22.95 15.56
CA LYS A 7 15.22 21.58 16.02
C LYS A 7 13.74 21.22 15.88
N ARG A 8 12.81 22.12 16.22
CA ARG A 8 11.36 21.91 15.99
C ARG A 8 11.04 21.74 14.50
N LYS A 9 11.61 22.56 13.63
CA LYS A 9 11.40 22.46 12.18
C LYS A 9 11.95 21.13 11.62
N GLN A 10 13.12 20.70 12.09
CA GLN A 10 13.71 19.42 11.69
C GLN A 10 12.92 18.22 12.23
N ARG A 11 12.39 18.32 13.46
CA ARG A 11 11.48 17.33 14.06
C ARG A 11 10.19 17.19 13.26
N ASN A 12 9.57 18.29 12.87
CA ASN A 12 8.37 18.28 12.04
C ASN A 12 8.64 17.67 10.64
N ILE A 13 9.78 17.99 10.02
CA ILE A 13 10.16 17.38 8.72
C ILE A 13 10.37 15.86 8.84
N SER A 14 10.97 15.38 9.94
CA SER A 14 11.13 13.93 10.16
C SER A 14 9.80 13.21 10.42
N ILE A 15 8.87 13.83 11.15
CA ILE A 15 7.52 13.29 11.36
C ILE A 15 6.76 13.21 10.02
N ILE A 16 6.87 14.24 9.17
CA ILE A 16 6.28 14.26 7.81
C ILE A 16 6.79 13.09 6.96
N LEU A 17 8.09 12.79 7.00
CA LEU A 17 8.65 11.67 6.22
C LEU A 17 8.18 10.30 6.71
N ILE A 18 7.92 10.15 8.01
CA ILE A 18 7.40 8.92 8.59
C ILE A 18 5.93 8.74 8.23
N ILE A 19 5.10 9.79 8.30
CA ILE A 19 3.68 9.72 7.90
C ILE A 19 3.53 9.46 6.41
N ILE A 20 4.33 10.12 5.56
CA ILE A 20 4.38 9.80 4.12
C ILE A 20 4.79 8.34 3.92
N ALA A 21 5.79 7.83 4.66
CA ALA A 21 6.14 6.43 4.59
C ALA A 21 5.00 5.51 5.04
N LEU A 22 4.18 5.87 6.03
CA LEU A 22 3.05 5.07 6.51
C LEU A 22 1.85 5.07 5.57
N VAL A 23 1.51 6.23 5.00
CA VAL A 23 0.51 6.36 3.93
C VAL A 23 0.99 5.60 2.69
N LEU A 24 2.28 5.70 2.35
CA LEU A 24 2.90 4.91 1.29
C LEU A 24 3.15 3.44 1.68
N LEU A 25 2.99 3.00 2.94
CA LEU A 25 3.18 1.60 3.36
C LEU A 25 1.86 0.86 3.44
N ALA A 26 0.78 1.52 3.88
CA ALA A 26 -0.59 1.09 3.57
C ALA A 26 -0.87 1.15 2.05
N GLY A 27 -0.13 2.02 1.35
CA GLY A 27 -0.12 2.29 -0.08
C GLY A 27 0.98 1.58 -0.92
N CYS A 28 1.82 0.73 -0.32
CA CYS A 28 3.10 0.20 -0.83
C CYS A 28 3.82 0.97 -1.97
N GLY A 29 3.94 2.30 -1.85
CA GLY A 29 4.70 3.20 -2.70
C GLY A 29 6.23 3.15 -2.49
N ILE A 30 6.78 2.01 -2.08
CA ILE A 30 8.24 1.85 -1.90
C ILE A 30 8.97 1.72 -3.26
N TYR A 31 8.27 1.40 -4.34
CA TYR A 31 8.93 1.22 -5.64
C TYR A 31 9.60 2.50 -6.17
N PHE A 32 9.11 3.70 -5.81
CA PHE A 32 9.67 4.96 -6.33
C PHE A 32 10.98 5.41 -5.66
N LEU A 33 11.29 4.92 -4.45
CA LEU A 33 12.52 5.30 -3.73
C LEU A 33 13.74 4.45 -4.09
N MET A 34 13.55 3.25 -4.66
CA MET A 34 14.66 2.33 -4.95
C MET A 34 15.31 2.54 -6.34
N ASN A 35 14.71 3.30 -7.25
CA ASN A 35 15.22 3.46 -8.62
C ASN A 35 16.07 4.72 -8.87
N LYS A 36 16.47 5.46 -7.82
CA LYS A 36 17.26 6.70 -7.97
C LYS A 36 18.78 6.52 -7.80
N ASN A 37 19.26 5.31 -7.50
CA ASN A 37 20.69 5.05 -7.25
C ASN A 37 21.37 4.14 -8.29
N SER A 38 21.06 4.32 -9.58
CA SER A 38 21.91 3.79 -10.66
C SER A 38 22.06 4.79 -11.80
N VAL A 39 22.59 5.98 -11.50
CA VAL A 39 23.23 6.82 -12.52
C VAL A 39 24.56 7.32 -11.95
N ASP A 40 25.63 6.85 -12.60
CA ASP A 40 27.00 7.35 -12.71
C ASP A 40 27.94 6.12 -12.72
N GLU A 41 28.81 5.85 -13.68
CA GLU A 41 29.55 6.69 -14.63
C GLU A 41 30.04 5.76 -15.76
N ASN A 42 29.89 6.15 -17.03
CA ASN A 42 31.05 6.17 -17.93
C ASN A 42 30.75 6.90 -19.24
N ASN A 43 31.32 8.09 -19.30
CA ASN A 43 31.53 8.92 -20.47
C ASN A 43 32.67 8.31 -21.32
N GLY A 44 32.54 8.22 -22.65
CA GLY A 44 33.67 7.81 -23.48
C GLY A 44 33.41 7.46 -24.94
N ASN A 45 33.11 8.48 -25.75
CA ASN A 45 33.57 8.64 -27.13
C ASN A 45 33.12 7.66 -28.25
N ASN A 46 32.29 8.25 -29.12
CA ASN A 46 32.55 8.54 -30.54
C ASN A 46 32.58 7.41 -31.61
N ASN A 47 31.60 7.61 -32.51
CA ASN A 47 31.69 7.65 -33.97
C ASN A 47 31.65 6.36 -34.78
N SER A 48 30.48 6.22 -35.44
CA SER A 48 30.33 6.27 -36.90
C SER A 48 30.94 5.14 -37.71
N SER A 49 30.10 4.35 -38.39
CA SER A 49 29.75 4.58 -39.81
C SER A 49 29.11 3.35 -40.46
N THR A 50 28.00 3.61 -41.16
CA THR A 50 27.62 3.09 -42.50
C THR A 50 27.44 1.58 -42.76
N ALA A 51 26.16 1.22 -42.92
CA ALA A 51 25.50 0.74 -44.15
C ALA A 51 26.20 -0.30 -45.05
N SER A 52 25.49 -1.39 -45.36
CA SER A 52 25.09 -1.71 -46.74
C SER A 52 24.06 -2.85 -46.81
N ILE A 53 23.16 -2.70 -47.78
CA ILE A 53 22.06 -3.59 -48.19
C ILE A 53 22.53 -4.48 -49.36
N GLY A 54 21.97 -5.68 -49.47
CA GLY A 54 21.94 -6.51 -50.70
C GLY A 54 21.66 -7.97 -50.35
N SER A 55 20.40 -8.43 -50.26
CA SER A 55 19.44 -8.80 -51.32
C SER A 55 19.67 -10.17 -51.97
N SER A 56 18.57 -10.93 -51.99
CA SER A 56 18.08 -11.86 -53.03
C SER A 56 18.23 -13.37 -52.80
N GLY A 57 17.10 -14.08 -52.90
CA GLY A 57 17.06 -15.43 -53.48
C GLY A 57 16.04 -16.43 -52.93
N ASP A 58 14.77 -16.22 -53.25
CA ASP A 58 13.68 -17.18 -53.53
C ASP A 58 13.91 -18.72 -53.49
N ASN A 59 12.94 -19.40 -52.86
CA ASN A 59 12.02 -20.44 -53.38
C ASN A 59 12.00 -21.85 -52.73
N SER A 60 10.79 -22.17 -52.24
CA SER A 60 9.99 -23.39 -52.50
C SER A 60 10.25 -24.71 -51.73
N ALA A 61 9.20 -25.05 -50.95
CA ALA A 61 8.48 -26.34 -50.86
C ALA A 61 8.70 -27.33 -49.69
N GLU A 62 7.52 -27.70 -49.15
CA GLU A 62 7.09 -28.98 -48.59
C GLU A 62 7.36 -29.36 -47.12
N ALA A 63 6.29 -29.11 -46.33
CA ALA A 63 5.56 -30.08 -45.51
C ALA A 63 6.35 -30.97 -44.54
N LYS A 64 6.24 -30.63 -43.25
CA LYS A 64 6.14 -31.63 -42.17
C LYS A 64 5.05 -31.24 -41.18
N LYS A 65 4.09 -32.15 -41.00
CA LYS A 65 3.20 -32.23 -39.83
C LYS A 65 4.01 -32.71 -38.63
N ALA A 66 3.79 -32.07 -37.48
CA ALA A 66 4.02 -32.47 -36.09
C ALA A 66 4.22 -31.15 -35.33
N ASP A 67 3.56 -30.82 -34.22
CA ASP A 67 2.69 -31.54 -33.33
C ASP A 67 1.89 -30.42 -32.64
N ASP A 68 0.56 -30.40 -32.79
CA ASP A 68 -0.29 -29.49 -32.03
C ASP A 68 -0.34 -30.03 -30.60
N ASN A 69 0.58 -29.54 -29.78
CA ASN A 69 0.38 -29.43 -28.34
C ASN A 69 0.68 -27.97 -27.98
N LYS A 70 -0.24 -27.09 -28.38
CA LYS A 70 -0.53 -25.94 -27.53
C LYS A 70 -1.17 -26.53 -26.29
N ASP A 71 -0.40 -26.54 -25.20
CA ASP A 71 -0.98 -26.59 -23.86
C ASP A 71 -1.91 -25.39 -23.73
N ASP A 72 -3.16 -25.61 -24.15
CA ASP A 72 -4.29 -24.73 -23.91
C ASP A 72 -4.69 -24.91 -22.44
N ASN A 73 -3.86 -24.35 -21.57
CA ASN A 73 -4.09 -24.27 -20.15
C ASN A 73 -4.37 -22.80 -19.79
N SER A 74 -5.38 -22.21 -20.43
CA SER A 74 -6.04 -21.02 -19.92
C SER A 74 -6.80 -21.43 -18.66
N SER A 75 -6.12 -21.59 -17.54
CA SER A 75 -6.77 -21.67 -16.24
C SER A 75 -7.57 -20.39 -16.05
N ASP A 76 -8.90 -20.50 -15.88
CA ASP A 76 -9.76 -19.36 -15.59
C ASP A 76 -9.19 -18.57 -14.39
N ILE A 77 -9.08 -17.26 -14.53
CA ILE A 77 -8.49 -16.43 -13.48
C ILE A 77 -9.33 -16.48 -12.19
N THR A 78 -8.65 -16.49 -11.05
CA THR A 78 -9.29 -16.59 -9.73
C THR A 78 -8.89 -15.42 -8.83
N PHE A 79 -9.60 -15.21 -7.71
CA PHE A 79 -9.18 -14.25 -6.69
C PHE A 79 -7.82 -14.57 -6.06
N GLU A 80 -7.43 -15.85 -6.02
CA GLU A 80 -6.07 -16.26 -5.65
C GLU A 80 -5.03 -15.65 -6.60
N ASP A 81 -5.32 -15.58 -7.90
CA ASP A 81 -4.44 -14.93 -8.87
C ASP A 81 -4.43 -13.41 -8.70
N LEU A 82 -5.60 -12.81 -8.45
CA LEU A 82 -5.71 -11.37 -8.17
C LEU A 82 -4.96 -10.96 -6.90
N SER A 83 -4.86 -11.85 -5.92
CA SER A 83 -4.23 -11.59 -4.63
C SER A 83 -2.70 -11.46 -4.68
N LYS A 84 -2.09 -11.83 -5.81
CA LYS A 84 -0.65 -11.70 -6.07
C LYS A 84 -0.26 -10.28 -6.49
N TYR A 85 -1.24 -9.38 -6.67
CA TYR A 85 -1.02 -8.05 -7.18
C TYR A 85 -1.47 -6.99 -6.19
N TYR A 86 -0.79 -5.85 -6.29
CA TYR A 86 -1.15 -4.60 -5.68
C TYR A 86 -1.71 -3.66 -6.76
N TYR A 87 -2.73 -2.89 -6.43
CA TYR A 87 -3.50 -2.10 -7.38
C TYR A 87 -3.37 -0.62 -7.06
N THR A 88 -3.03 0.18 -8.08
CA THR A 88 -2.83 1.63 -7.95
C THR A 88 -3.58 2.37 -9.05
N PHE A 89 -4.40 3.32 -8.63
CA PHE A 89 -5.00 4.33 -9.47
C PHE A 89 -4.39 5.70 -9.15
N SER A 90 -3.67 6.26 -10.12
CA SER A 90 -3.15 7.62 -10.05
C SER A 90 -2.91 8.14 -11.46
N SER A 91 -2.80 9.46 -11.60
CA SER A 91 -2.38 10.08 -12.87
C SER A 91 -0.84 10.13 -13.03
N GLY A 92 -0.09 9.75 -11.99
CA GLY A 92 1.35 10.01 -11.89
C GLY A 92 1.71 11.50 -11.76
N ALA A 93 0.72 12.40 -11.62
CA ALA A 93 0.90 13.83 -11.44
C ALA A 93 0.02 14.35 -10.29
N GLY A 94 0.66 15.01 -9.32
CA GLY A 94 0.00 15.46 -8.09
C GLY A 94 0.40 14.60 -6.89
N GLY A 95 -0.20 14.90 -5.74
CA GLY A 95 0.07 14.23 -4.46
C GLY A 95 -1.00 13.22 -4.08
N TRP A 96 -1.61 12.55 -5.06
CA TRP A 96 -2.76 11.68 -4.85
C TRP A 96 -2.58 10.28 -5.46
N SER A 97 -3.18 9.30 -4.80
CA SER A 97 -3.37 7.95 -5.31
C SER A 97 -4.53 7.29 -4.59
N ASP A 98 -5.13 6.30 -5.25
CA ASP A 98 -6.00 5.33 -4.62
C ASP A 98 -5.39 3.95 -4.81
N ASP A 99 -5.06 3.30 -3.71
CA ASP A 99 -4.34 2.05 -3.70
C ASP A 99 -5.04 1.00 -2.85
N PHE A 100 -5.07 -0.24 -3.35
CA PHE A 100 -5.76 -1.34 -2.68
C PHE A 100 -5.16 -2.71 -3.00
N SER A 101 -5.55 -3.69 -2.18
CA SER A 101 -5.23 -5.11 -2.36
C SER A 101 -6.50 -5.94 -2.38
N ILE A 102 -6.48 -7.02 -3.15
CA ILE A 102 -7.53 -8.04 -3.19
C ILE A 102 -6.99 -9.29 -2.49
N GLU A 103 -7.78 -9.90 -1.61
CA GLU A 103 -7.45 -11.14 -0.93
C GLU A 103 -8.11 -12.34 -1.65
N LYS A 104 -7.70 -13.55 -1.29
CA LYS A 104 -8.01 -14.80 -2.00
C LYS A 104 -9.51 -15.15 -2.09
N ASP A 105 -10.32 -14.55 -1.22
CA ASP A 105 -11.77 -14.71 -1.16
C ASP A 105 -12.54 -13.58 -1.86
N GLY A 106 -11.84 -12.64 -2.50
CA GLY A 106 -12.43 -11.47 -3.15
C GLY A 106 -12.66 -10.29 -2.20
N TYR A 107 -12.37 -10.41 -0.91
CA TYR A 107 -12.29 -9.27 -0.01
C TYR A 107 -11.21 -8.29 -0.50
N PHE A 108 -11.48 -7.00 -0.44
CA PHE A 108 -10.47 -5.99 -0.72
C PHE A 108 -10.46 -4.92 0.37
N HIS A 109 -9.29 -4.30 0.54
CA HIS A 109 -9.09 -3.15 1.41
C HIS A 109 -8.10 -2.19 0.74
N GLY A 110 -8.28 -0.91 0.99
CA GLY A 110 -7.48 0.12 0.36
C GLY A 110 -7.65 1.49 1.01
N SER A 111 -6.93 2.44 0.44
CA SER A 111 -7.01 3.83 0.84
C SER A 111 -6.78 4.77 -0.33
N TYR A 112 -7.55 5.85 -0.33
CA TYR A 112 -7.31 7.01 -1.18
C TYR A 112 -6.70 8.13 -0.36
N HIS A 113 -5.77 8.87 -0.96
CA HIS A 113 -5.34 10.16 -0.45
C HIS A 113 -5.15 11.19 -1.57
N ASP A 114 -5.33 12.47 -1.23
CA ASP A 114 -4.90 13.62 -2.04
C ASP A 114 -4.29 14.69 -1.14
N SER A 115 -2.98 14.87 -1.28
CA SER A 115 -2.18 15.74 -0.42
C SER A 115 -2.07 17.15 -0.99
N GLU A 116 -2.78 18.08 -0.37
CA GLU A 116 -2.74 19.51 -0.67
C GLU A 116 -1.76 20.23 0.26
N MET A 117 -0.47 19.95 0.08
CA MET A 117 0.62 20.47 0.93
C MET A 117 0.77 22.00 0.89
N GLY A 118 0.12 22.67 -0.08
CA GLY A 118 0.06 24.13 -0.17
C GLY A 118 -1.08 24.77 0.63
N ASP A 119 -2.10 24.00 0.98
CA ASP A 119 -3.28 24.46 1.71
C ASP A 119 -2.97 24.54 3.21
N THR A 120 -2.38 25.67 3.61
CA THR A 120 -1.82 25.86 4.96
C THR A 120 -2.51 26.99 5.71
N SER A 121 -2.67 26.82 7.02
CA SER A 121 -3.17 27.84 7.94
C SER A 121 -2.40 27.82 9.27
N ASP A 122 -2.75 28.73 10.19
CA ASP A 122 -2.19 28.71 11.55
C ASP A 122 -2.59 27.43 12.32
N GLU A 123 -3.74 26.84 12.00
CA GLU A 123 -4.25 25.60 12.63
C GLU A 123 -3.65 24.34 11.99
N HIS A 124 -3.43 24.35 10.68
CA HIS A 124 -2.80 23.27 9.92
C HIS A 124 -1.63 23.80 9.07
N PRO A 125 -0.48 24.11 9.69
CA PRO A 125 0.66 24.70 8.99
C PRO A 125 1.35 23.75 8.01
N ASN A 126 1.01 22.46 8.02
CA ASN A 126 1.67 21.42 7.22
C ASN A 126 0.84 20.95 6.02
N GLY A 127 -0.31 21.58 5.74
CA GLY A 127 -1.16 21.26 4.60
C GLY A 127 -2.49 20.62 5.00
N SER A 128 -3.27 20.25 4.00
CA SER A 128 -4.43 19.39 4.14
C SER A 128 -4.27 18.11 3.32
N VAL A 129 -5.00 17.06 3.71
CA VAL A 129 -5.08 15.80 2.97
C VAL A 129 -6.51 15.32 2.95
N TYR A 130 -7.04 15.09 1.75
CA TYR A 130 -8.25 14.31 1.58
C TYR A 130 -7.88 12.85 1.74
N PHE A 131 -8.61 12.09 2.53
CA PHE A 131 -8.30 10.69 2.76
C PHE A 131 -9.54 9.82 2.94
N CYS A 132 -9.43 8.58 2.51
CA CYS A 132 -10.42 7.55 2.72
C CYS A 132 -9.71 6.23 2.98
N GLN A 133 -10.21 5.45 3.92
CA GLN A 133 -9.91 4.03 4.07
C GLN A 133 -11.19 3.25 3.80
N TYR A 134 -11.09 2.18 3.03
CA TYR A 134 -12.27 1.43 2.63
C TYR A 134 -11.99 -0.07 2.55
N GLU A 135 -13.06 -0.84 2.66
CA GLU A 135 -13.04 -2.28 2.43
C GLU A 135 -14.33 -2.72 1.73
N GLY A 136 -14.28 -3.88 1.09
CA GLY A 136 -15.42 -4.41 0.35
C GLY A 136 -15.17 -5.81 -0.17
N HIS A 137 -16.05 -6.27 -1.07
CA HIS A 137 -15.91 -7.57 -1.71
C HIS A 137 -16.23 -7.51 -3.20
N PHE A 138 -15.40 -8.18 -3.98
CA PHE A 138 -15.74 -8.60 -5.33
C PHE A 138 -16.28 -10.03 -5.34
N GLU A 139 -17.11 -10.34 -6.32
CA GLU A 139 -17.60 -11.70 -6.55
C GLU A 139 -17.83 -11.96 -8.05
N ASN A 140 -18.15 -13.22 -8.39
CA ASN A 140 -18.60 -13.61 -9.73
C ASN A 140 -17.61 -13.25 -10.85
N ILE A 141 -16.37 -13.76 -10.80
CA ILE A 141 -15.45 -13.67 -11.93
C ILE A 141 -16.02 -14.47 -13.12
N GLN A 142 -16.18 -13.82 -14.28
CA GLN A 142 -16.70 -14.43 -15.51
C GLN A 142 -15.83 -14.06 -16.71
N LYS A 143 -15.49 -15.04 -17.54
CA LYS A 143 -14.78 -14.80 -18.80
C LYS A 143 -15.70 -14.10 -19.79
N ILE A 144 -15.25 -12.98 -20.35
CA ILE A 144 -15.93 -12.27 -21.44
C ILE A 144 -15.33 -12.72 -22.78
N ASP A 145 -14.01 -12.64 -22.90
CA ASP A 145 -13.25 -13.03 -24.10
C ASP A 145 -11.87 -13.60 -23.73
N GLU A 146 -10.98 -13.75 -24.71
CA GLU A 146 -9.63 -14.30 -24.52
C GLU A 146 -8.78 -13.49 -23.52
N TYR A 147 -8.96 -12.16 -23.46
CA TYR A 147 -8.13 -11.25 -22.67
C TYR A 147 -8.91 -10.47 -21.60
N THR A 148 -10.21 -10.73 -21.47
CA THR A 148 -11.10 -9.95 -20.63
C THR A 148 -11.96 -10.86 -19.75
N PHE A 149 -11.92 -10.59 -18.45
CA PHE A 149 -12.87 -11.12 -17.48
C PHE A 149 -13.63 -9.96 -16.84
N SER A 150 -14.78 -10.23 -16.25
CA SER A 150 -15.49 -9.29 -15.39
C SER A 150 -15.68 -9.86 -14.00
N MET A 151 -15.73 -8.98 -13.01
CA MET A 151 -16.17 -9.29 -11.66
C MET A 151 -17.16 -8.23 -11.18
N THR A 152 -18.00 -8.60 -10.22
CA THR A 152 -19.06 -7.74 -9.68
C THR A 152 -18.61 -7.13 -8.36
N MET A 153 -18.83 -5.83 -8.20
CA MET A 153 -18.74 -5.16 -6.91
C MET A 153 -19.94 -5.58 -6.04
N LYS A 154 -19.71 -6.34 -4.98
CA LYS A 154 -20.76 -6.79 -4.05
C LYS A 154 -21.11 -5.69 -3.06
N ASP A 155 -20.08 -5.16 -2.40
CA ASP A 155 -20.15 -4.13 -1.40
C ASP A 155 -18.83 -3.37 -1.31
N ILE A 156 -18.91 -2.11 -0.89
CA ILE A 156 -17.80 -1.25 -0.52
C ILE A 156 -18.27 -0.33 0.61
N LYS A 157 -17.42 -0.11 1.61
CA LYS A 157 -17.70 0.78 2.73
C LYS A 157 -16.44 1.54 3.13
N VAL A 158 -16.62 2.80 3.49
CA VAL A 158 -15.60 3.62 4.14
C VAL A 158 -15.52 3.23 5.62
N THR A 159 -14.30 3.10 6.14
CA THR A 159 -14.03 2.58 7.49
C THR A 159 -13.44 3.61 8.45
N ASN A 160 -12.87 4.70 7.94
CA ASN A 160 -12.34 5.78 8.77
C ASN A 160 -13.43 6.73 9.30
N ASP A 161 -13.07 7.52 10.32
CA ASP A 161 -13.93 8.57 10.85
C ASP A 161 -14.27 9.60 9.77
N GLN A 162 -15.50 10.10 9.81
CA GLN A 162 -16.10 10.99 8.81
C GLN A 162 -16.10 12.46 9.25
N ASN A 163 -15.41 12.78 10.34
CA ASN A 163 -15.16 14.15 10.76
C ASN A 163 -13.77 14.60 10.34
N GLU A 164 -13.66 15.89 10.01
CA GLU A 164 -12.37 16.53 9.87
C GLU A 164 -11.64 16.57 11.21
N TYR A 165 -10.32 16.38 11.17
CA TYR A 165 -9.48 16.54 12.35
C TYR A 165 -8.11 17.07 11.96
N VAL A 166 -7.46 17.76 12.91
CA VAL A 166 -6.08 18.20 12.76
C VAL A 166 -5.21 17.28 13.60
N GLU A 167 -4.19 16.72 12.98
CA GLU A 167 -3.18 15.89 13.64
C GLU A 167 -1.80 16.30 13.15
N ASP A 168 -0.88 16.54 14.08
CA ASP A 168 0.49 17.00 13.80
C ASP A 168 0.58 18.21 12.86
N GLY A 169 -0.41 19.11 12.93
CA GLY A 169 -0.47 20.32 12.12
C GLY A 169 -0.87 20.09 10.66
N MET A 170 -1.41 18.91 10.34
CA MET A 170 -2.03 18.58 9.07
C MET A 170 -3.53 18.41 9.23
N LEU A 171 -4.33 18.99 8.34
CA LEU A 171 -5.78 18.82 8.32
C LEU A 171 -6.15 17.57 7.52
N PHE A 172 -6.79 16.61 8.18
CA PHE A 172 -7.33 15.41 7.54
C PHE A 172 -8.80 15.62 7.22
N ILE A 173 -9.14 15.51 5.94
CA ILE A 173 -10.47 15.72 5.39
C ILE A 173 -10.99 14.37 4.88
N PRO A 174 -12.07 13.82 5.47
CA PRO A 174 -12.67 12.59 4.98
C PRO A 174 -13.12 12.72 3.51
N SER A 175 -12.88 11.67 2.74
CA SER A 175 -13.23 11.55 1.33
C SER A 175 -13.85 10.17 1.06
N GLU A 176 -14.14 9.92 -0.20
CA GLU A 176 -14.61 8.63 -0.73
C GLU A 176 -13.49 7.95 -1.54
N PRO A 177 -13.59 6.62 -1.78
CA PRO A 177 -12.70 5.91 -2.71
C PRO A 177 -12.78 6.55 -4.10
N TYR A 178 -11.67 6.60 -4.83
CA TYR A 178 -11.63 7.16 -6.18
C TYR A 178 -11.58 6.08 -7.26
N ALA A 179 -10.70 5.08 -7.15
CA ALA A 179 -10.54 4.01 -8.14
C ALA A 179 -11.82 3.17 -8.33
N LEU A 180 -12.57 3.00 -7.25
CA LEU A 180 -13.74 2.12 -7.17
C LEU A 180 -15.03 2.91 -6.91
N ASN A 181 -15.03 4.23 -7.13
CA ASN A 181 -16.22 5.05 -7.01
C ASN A 181 -17.30 4.54 -7.98
N ASN A 182 -18.55 4.48 -7.51
CA ASN A 182 -19.70 3.99 -8.30
C ASN A 182 -19.52 2.63 -8.99
N ALA A 183 -18.50 1.84 -8.64
CA ALA A 183 -18.18 0.60 -9.31
C ALA A 183 -19.32 -0.41 -9.15
N LYS A 184 -19.69 -1.06 -10.25
CA LYS A 184 -20.66 -2.18 -10.26
C LYS A 184 -20.06 -3.40 -10.94
N GLU A 185 -19.46 -3.16 -12.09
CA GLU A 185 -18.66 -4.12 -12.83
C GLU A 185 -17.23 -3.60 -12.90
N VAL A 186 -16.28 -4.47 -12.55
CA VAL A 186 -14.86 -4.23 -12.75
C VAL A 186 -14.37 -5.25 -13.76
N GLN A 187 -13.79 -4.78 -14.86
CA GLN A 187 -13.17 -5.66 -15.84
C GLN A 187 -11.72 -5.90 -15.50
N ILE A 188 -11.27 -7.10 -15.81
CA ILE A 188 -9.91 -7.59 -15.65
C ILE A 188 -9.34 -7.73 -17.05
N TYR A 189 -8.28 -6.97 -17.34
CA TYR A 189 -7.53 -7.08 -18.59
C TYR A 189 -6.28 -7.91 -18.35
N LEU A 190 -6.18 -9.00 -19.11
CA LEU A 190 -4.99 -9.84 -19.12
C LEU A 190 -3.90 -9.23 -20.02
N PRO A 191 -2.62 -9.52 -19.73
CA PRO A 191 -1.54 -9.25 -20.66
C PRO A 191 -1.86 -9.79 -22.06
N GLY A 192 -1.61 -8.97 -23.09
CA GLY A 192 -1.91 -9.28 -24.48
C GLY A 192 -3.23 -8.71 -25.02
N LYS A 193 -4.09 -8.13 -24.16
CA LYS A 193 -5.30 -7.44 -24.63
C LYS A 193 -4.94 -6.36 -25.67
N PRO A 194 -5.51 -6.40 -26.89
CA PRO A 194 -5.26 -5.36 -27.88
C PRO A 194 -5.69 -3.97 -27.40
N VAL A 195 -4.88 -2.96 -27.73
CA VAL A 195 -5.18 -1.53 -27.51
C VAL A 195 -6.04 -0.97 -28.63
N ASP A 196 -6.09 -1.64 -29.79
CA ASP A 196 -7.00 -1.25 -30.87
C ASP A 196 -8.47 -1.25 -30.39
N GLY A 197 -9.15 -0.12 -30.59
CA GLY A 197 -10.50 0.11 -30.08
C GLY A 197 -10.60 0.41 -28.58
N MET A 198 -9.49 0.50 -27.85
CA MET A 198 -9.47 0.97 -26.46
C MET A 198 -9.61 2.49 -26.41
N ASP A 199 -10.45 2.98 -25.51
CA ASP A 199 -10.66 4.40 -25.27
C ASP A 199 -9.35 5.13 -24.85
N GLU A 200 -9.14 6.36 -25.33
CA GLU A 200 -7.90 7.12 -25.10
C GLU A 200 -7.69 7.47 -23.62
N GLU A 201 -8.76 7.75 -22.88
CA GLU A 201 -8.69 8.03 -21.44
C GLU A 201 -8.26 6.76 -20.69
N LEU A 202 -8.79 5.61 -21.10
CA LEU A 202 -8.41 4.33 -20.50
C LEU A 202 -6.94 3.97 -20.80
N GLN A 203 -6.46 4.25 -22.02
CA GLN A 203 -5.04 4.09 -22.36
C GLN A 203 -4.13 4.99 -21.52
N MET A 204 -4.58 6.23 -21.23
CA MET A 204 -3.86 7.14 -20.34
C MET A 204 -3.80 6.58 -18.92
N TRP A 205 -4.93 6.16 -18.35
CA TRP A 205 -4.99 5.63 -16.99
C TRP A 205 -4.17 4.36 -16.82
N LEU A 206 -4.20 3.47 -17.80
CA LEU A 206 -3.36 2.26 -17.83
C LEU A 206 -1.89 2.54 -18.17
N SER A 207 -1.49 3.82 -18.27
CA SER A 207 -0.12 4.27 -18.56
C SER A 207 0.46 3.71 -19.86
N ILE A 208 -0.39 3.34 -20.83
CA ILE A 208 0.01 2.76 -22.11
C ILE A 208 0.77 3.78 -22.97
N ASN A 209 0.40 5.06 -22.85
CA ASN A 209 0.91 6.14 -23.70
C ASN A 209 2.14 6.89 -23.15
N TYR A 210 2.73 6.44 -22.03
CA TYR A 210 3.78 7.21 -21.33
C TYR A 210 5.23 6.99 -21.83
N GLN A 211 5.50 5.93 -22.60
CA GLN A 211 6.85 5.66 -23.14
C GLN A 211 6.84 5.43 -24.65
N ASP A 212 6.43 4.23 -25.04
CA ASP A 212 6.28 3.79 -26.41
C ASP A 212 4.84 3.32 -26.58
N GLN A 213 4.14 3.77 -27.62
CA GLN A 213 2.78 3.32 -27.90
C GLN A 213 2.79 1.79 -28.03
N LYS A 214 2.12 1.12 -27.09
CA LYS A 214 1.99 -0.34 -27.09
C LYS A 214 0.72 -0.74 -27.82
N ASP A 215 0.83 -1.79 -28.63
CA ASP A 215 -0.34 -2.37 -29.31
C ASP A 215 -1.17 -3.26 -28.38
N THR A 216 -0.63 -3.63 -27.21
CA THR A 216 -1.29 -4.48 -26.22
C THR A 216 -1.04 -4.03 -24.79
N VAL A 217 -1.97 -4.35 -23.88
CA VAL A 217 -1.75 -4.23 -22.43
C VAL A 217 -0.65 -5.21 -22.00
N GLU A 218 0.41 -4.72 -21.35
CA GLU A 218 1.56 -5.55 -20.96
C GLU A 218 1.38 -6.24 -19.60
N LYS A 219 0.63 -5.61 -18.70
CA LYS A 219 0.43 -6.07 -17.33
C LYS A 219 -1.01 -6.40 -17.07
N PHE A 220 -1.21 -7.22 -16.04
CA PHE A 220 -2.51 -7.36 -15.42
C PHE A 220 -3.08 -5.97 -15.08
N SER A 221 -4.36 -5.70 -15.34
CA SER A 221 -4.97 -4.38 -15.09
C SER A 221 -6.45 -4.50 -14.80
N LEU A 222 -6.99 -3.58 -14.01
CA LEU A 222 -8.43 -3.50 -13.75
C LEU A 222 -9.03 -2.26 -14.43
N VAL A 223 -10.33 -2.33 -14.71
CA VAL A 223 -11.10 -1.22 -15.26
C VAL A 223 -12.41 -1.08 -14.51
N ASN A 224 -12.62 0.06 -13.86
CA ASN A 224 -13.94 0.44 -13.36
C ASN A 224 -14.79 0.89 -14.55
N VAL A 225 -15.72 0.02 -14.99
CA VAL A 225 -16.49 0.22 -16.23
C VAL A 225 -17.38 1.44 -16.16
N ASN A 226 -17.96 1.73 -15.00
CA ASN A 226 -18.91 2.84 -14.85
C ASN A 226 -18.24 4.22 -14.98
N GLU A 227 -16.96 4.30 -14.65
CA GLU A 227 -16.21 5.55 -14.55
C GLU A 227 -15.11 5.65 -15.60
N ASN A 228 -14.95 4.63 -16.46
CA ASN A 228 -13.92 4.56 -17.49
C ASN A 228 -12.48 4.72 -16.94
N GLN A 229 -12.23 4.22 -15.73
CA GLN A 229 -10.95 4.36 -15.03
C GLN A 229 -10.11 3.09 -15.16
N GLY A 230 -8.87 3.24 -15.60
CA GLY A 230 -7.89 2.17 -15.66
C GLY A 230 -7.04 2.12 -14.39
N ILE A 231 -6.95 0.95 -13.76
CA ILE A 231 -6.21 0.73 -12.52
C ILE A 231 -5.02 -0.16 -12.85
N THR A 232 -3.83 0.35 -12.58
CA THR A 232 -2.57 -0.35 -12.86
C THR A 232 -2.23 -1.35 -11.76
N THR A 233 -1.39 -2.33 -12.09
CA THR A 233 -0.92 -3.30 -11.10
C THR A 233 0.60 -3.41 -11.03
N CYS A 234 1.06 -3.83 -9.86
CA CYS A 234 2.41 -4.33 -9.63
C CYS A 234 2.34 -5.63 -8.83
N GLU A 235 3.39 -6.46 -8.93
CA GLU A 235 3.47 -7.68 -8.13
C GLU A 235 3.56 -7.31 -6.64
N ARG A 236 2.74 -7.98 -5.83
CA ARG A 236 2.74 -7.84 -4.39
C ARG A 236 3.97 -8.54 -3.82
N MET A 237 4.56 -7.96 -2.78
CA MET A 237 5.59 -8.64 -1.98
C MET A 237 5.02 -9.94 -1.40
N SER A 238 5.89 -10.91 -1.08
CA SER A 238 5.40 -12.07 -0.35
C SER A 238 4.87 -11.64 1.02
N ALA A 239 3.87 -12.34 1.57
CA ALA A 239 3.30 -12.01 2.87
C ALA A 239 4.36 -11.91 3.99
N LYS A 240 5.43 -12.70 3.89
CA LYS A 240 6.58 -12.63 4.80
C LYS A 240 7.33 -11.31 4.69
N GLU A 241 7.64 -10.89 3.46
CA GLU A 241 8.38 -9.65 3.21
C GLU A 241 7.53 -8.43 3.56
N GLU A 242 6.24 -8.45 3.25
CA GLU A 242 5.29 -7.38 3.63
C GLU A 242 5.18 -7.27 5.15
N ALA A 243 4.99 -8.39 5.86
CA ALA A 243 4.92 -8.40 7.32
C ALA A 243 6.23 -7.90 7.97
N GLN A 244 7.39 -8.31 7.43
CA GLN A 244 8.69 -7.84 7.88
C GLN A 244 8.84 -6.33 7.66
N SER A 245 8.39 -5.83 6.50
CA SER A 245 8.43 -4.39 6.18
C SER A 245 7.57 -3.57 7.13
N SER A 246 6.33 -4.01 7.42
CA SER A 246 5.46 -3.36 8.41
C SER A 246 6.09 -3.34 9.80
N TYR A 247 6.69 -4.45 10.25
CA TYR A 247 7.40 -4.51 11.54
C TYR A 247 8.61 -3.58 11.58
N ASP A 248 9.46 -3.60 10.55
CA ASP A 248 10.68 -2.78 10.50
C ASP A 248 10.32 -1.28 10.49
N SER A 249 9.26 -0.89 9.78
CA SER A 249 8.74 0.47 9.79
C SER A 249 8.29 0.89 11.18
N ALA A 250 7.41 0.12 11.83
CA ALA A 250 6.95 0.42 13.18
C ALA A 250 8.10 0.43 14.20
N LYS A 251 9.09 -0.46 14.05
CA LYS A 251 10.28 -0.48 14.91
C LYS A 251 11.11 0.79 14.76
N ASN A 252 11.31 1.26 13.53
CA ASN A 252 12.01 2.50 13.24
C ASN A 252 11.26 3.72 13.81
N SER A 253 9.94 3.78 13.62
CA SER A 253 9.09 4.82 14.22
C SER A 253 9.19 4.78 15.76
N TYR A 254 9.06 3.60 16.34
CA TYR A 254 9.18 3.40 17.79
C TYR A 254 10.51 3.90 18.35
N ASP A 255 11.63 3.56 17.69
CA ASP A 255 12.97 4.01 18.09
C ASP A 255 13.14 5.53 17.94
N TYR A 256 12.59 6.11 16.87
CA TYR A 256 12.58 7.55 16.65
C TYR A 256 11.86 8.28 17.80
N TYR A 257 10.64 7.86 18.12
CA TYR A 257 9.87 8.44 19.22
C TYR A 257 10.53 8.18 20.57
N GLY A 258 11.16 7.02 20.77
CA GLY A 258 11.96 6.74 21.97
C GLY A 258 13.12 7.73 22.18
N GLN A 259 13.79 8.17 21.11
CA GLN A 259 14.79 9.24 21.19
C GLN A 259 14.16 10.58 21.57
N GLN A 260 13.00 10.91 21.02
CA GLN A 260 12.27 12.14 21.38
C GLN A 260 11.82 12.12 22.83
N LEU A 261 11.37 10.97 23.33
CA LEU A 261 10.93 10.79 24.71
C LEU A 261 12.06 11.10 25.70
N GLN A 262 13.31 10.74 25.36
CA GLN A 262 14.49 11.07 26.18
C GLN A 262 14.81 12.57 26.21
N GLU A 263 14.48 13.31 25.14
CA GLU A 263 14.64 14.77 25.10
C GLU A 263 13.45 15.54 25.70
N ALA A 264 12.32 14.87 25.93
CA ALA A 264 11.10 15.49 26.43
C ALA A 264 11.27 16.00 27.86
N THR A 265 10.78 17.21 28.12
CA THR A 265 10.93 17.88 29.45
C THR A 265 9.61 18.17 30.14
N ALA A 266 8.49 17.88 29.48
CA ALA A 266 7.15 18.11 29.98
C ALA A 266 6.29 16.88 29.76
N THR A 267 5.50 16.50 30.78
CA THR A 267 4.66 15.29 30.70
C THR A 267 3.64 15.30 29.56
N PRO A 268 2.99 16.43 29.19
CA PRO A 268 2.12 16.45 28.01
C PRO A 268 2.85 16.06 26.71
N GLU A 269 4.08 16.53 26.51
CA GLU A 269 4.91 16.14 25.34
C GLU A 269 5.24 14.64 25.39
N MET A 270 5.47 14.07 26.57
CA MET A 270 5.71 12.63 26.73
C MET A 270 4.46 11.80 26.39
N VAL A 271 3.27 12.28 26.77
CA VAL A 271 2.00 11.62 26.43
C VAL A 271 1.77 11.62 24.92
N GLU A 272 2.02 12.75 24.24
CA GLU A 272 1.94 12.83 22.78
C GLU A 272 2.91 11.85 22.10
N ILE A 273 4.17 11.82 22.54
CA ILE A 273 5.20 10.94 21.97
C ILE A 273 4.87 9.46 22.18
N THR A 274 4.48 9.06 23.40
CA THR A 274 4.12 7.67 23.70
C THR A 274 2.81 7.26 23.01
N GLY A 275 1.86 8.19 22.87
CA GLY A 275 0.65 7.97 22.07
C GLY A 275 0.97 7.70 20.59
N ALA A 276 1.92 8.43 20.01
CA ALA A 276 2.41 8.14 18.67
C ALA A 276 3.03 6.74 18.58
N GLN A 277 3.84 6.31 19.56
CA GLN A 277 4.38 4.95 19.59
C GLN A 277 3.30 3.87 19.62
N VAL A 278 2.22 4.08 20.38
CA VAL A 278 1.07 3.16 20.41
C VAL A 278 0.43 3.06 19.03
N LYS A 279 0.17 4.21 18.40
CA LYS A 279 -0.48 4.29 17.08
C LYS A 279 0.33 3.53 16.02
N GLU A 280 1.64 3.77 15.95
CA GLU A 280 2.55 3.10 15.00
C GLU A 280 2.60 1.59 15.21
N ALA A 281 2.70 1.15 16.46
CA ALA A 281 2.74 -0.26 16.79
C ALA A 281 1.41 -0.96 16.46
N ASP A 282 0.27 -0.33 16.73
CA ASP A 282 -1.06 -0.89 16.47
C ASP A 282 -1.37 -0.97 14.97
N TYR A 283 -0.94 0.00 14.16
CA TYR A 283 -1.04 -0.11 12.70
C TYR A 283 -0.30 -1.34 12.18
N ALA A 284 0.97 -1.50 12.54
CA ALA A 284 1.74 -2.67 12.12
C ALA A 284 1.15 -3.97 12.65
N LEU A 285 0.59 -3.98 13.87
CA LEU A 285 -0.08 -5.16 14.41
C LEU A 285 -1.26 -5.57 13.53
N ASN A 286 -2.13 -4.62 13.18
CA ASN A 286 -3.33 -4.89 12.38
C ASN A 286 -2.97 -5.32 10.94
N ASP A 287 -1.94 -4.72 10.34
CA ASP A 287 -1.45 -5.10 9.02
C ASP A 287 -0.87 -6.52 9.01
N ILE A 288 0.01 -6.84 9.96
CA ILE A 288 0.58 -8.19 10.08
C ILE A 288 -0.51 -9.20 10.41
N TRP A 289 -1.48 -8.85 11.26
CA TRP A 289 -2.61 -9.71 11.59
C TRP A 289 -3.45 -10.07 10.36
N ARG A 290 -3.69 -9.11 9.47
CA ARG A 290 -4.37 -9.33 8.19
C ARG A 290 -3.57 -10.28 7.31
N LEU A 291 -2.26 -10.10 7.22
CA LEU A 291 -1.39 -11.02 6.47
C LEU A 291 -1.44 -12.43 7.03
N VAL A 292 -1.44 -12.60 8.36
CA VAL A 292 -1.59 -13.92 8.99
C VAL A 292 -2.93 -14.53 8.59
N LYS A 293 -4.04 -13.76 8.67
CA LYS A 293 -5.38 -14.25 8.33
C LYS A 293 -5.49 -14.86 6.92
N TYR A 294 -4.90 -14.21 5.92
CA TYR A 294 -5.08 -14.59 4.52
C TYR A 294 -3.97 -15.47 3.93
N ASN A 295 -2.87 -15.69 4.67
CA ASN A 295 -1.69 -16.39 4.12
C ASN A 295 -1.25 -17.64 4.91
N VAL A 296 -1.95 -18.00 5.99
CA VAL A 296 -1.71 -19.26 6.71
C VAL A 296 -2.90 -20.20 6.59
N ASP A 297 -2.71 -21.48 6.89
CA ASP A 297 -3.82 -22.44 6.92
C ASP A 297 -4.80 -22.18 8.09
N GLU A 298 -6.01 -22.71 7.99
CA GLU A 298 -7.09 -22.47 8.96
C GLU A 298 -6.73 -22.89 10.39
N ASP A 299 -6.02 -24.02 10.57
CA ASP A 299 -5.61 -24.49 11.90
C ASP A 299 -4.59 -23.53 12.52
N THR A 300 -3.61 -23.10 11.72
CA THR A 300 -2.61 -22.10 12.12
C THR A 300 -3.26 -20.76 12.47
N TYR A 301 -4.22 -20.28 11.67
CA TYR A 301 -4.94 -19.04 11.95
C TYR A 301 -5.77 -19.11 13.24
N ASN A 302 -6.51 -20.21 13.44
CA ASN A 302 -7.33 -20.41 14.63
C ASN A 302 -6.47 -20.43 15.92
N LYS A 303 -5.28 -21.02 15.84
CA LYS A 303 -4.29 -20.95 16.92
C LYS A 303 -3.83 -19.50 17.15
N ALA A 304 -3.41 -18.79 16.09
CA ALA A 304 -2.98 -17.40 16.18
C ALA A 304 -4.06 -16.50 16.78
N LEU A 305 -5.34 -16.74 16.45
CA LEU A 305 -6.49 -15.99 16.96
C LEU A 305 -6.71 -16.21 18.46
N ALA A 306 -6.57 -17.45 18.94
CA ALA A 306 -6.66 -17.74 20.37
C ALA A 306 -5.54 -17.04 21.15
N GLU A 307 -4.31 -17.11 20.62
CA GLU A 307 -3.14 -16.42 21.21
C GLU A 307 -3.33 -14.90 21.19
N GLN A 308 -3.79 -14.32 20.08
CA GLN A 308 -4.00 -12.87 19.94
C GLN A 308 -5.04 -12.35 20.94
N ARG A 309 -6.14 -13.07 21.13
CA ARG A 309 -7.18 -12.70 22.11
C ARG A 309 -6.69 -12.76 23.55
N GLN A 310 -5.85 -13.74 23.86
CA GLN A 310 -5.26 -13.82 25.20
C GLN A 310 -4.23 -12.71 25.40
N TRP A 311 -3.37 -12.50 24.41
CA TRP A 311 -2.35 -11.44 24.42
C TRP A 311 -2.97 -10.04 24.62
N LEU A 312 -4.09 -9.73 23.96
CA LEU A 312 -4.78 -8.44 24.17
C LEU A 312 -5.17 -8.23 25.64
N LYS A 313 -5.71 -9.26 26.29
CA LYS A 313 -6.07 -9.19 27.72
C LYS A 313 -4.84 -9.02 28.60
N ASP A 314 -3.77 -9.75 28.29
CA ASP A 314 -2.53 -9.71 29.06
C ASP A 314 -1.85 -8.35 28.91
N ARG A 315 -1.84 -7.77 27.70
CA ARG A 315 -1.36 -6.41 27.42
C ARG A 315 -2.13 -5.38 28.22
N ASP A 316 -3.46 -5.38 28.12
CA ASP A 316 -4.29 -4.37 28.76
C ASP A 316 -4.15 -4.45 30.29
N ALA A 317 -4.18 -5.67 30.86
CA ALA A 317 -3.97 -5.87 32.29
C ALA A 317 -2.57 -5.45 32.77
N GLN A 318 -1.53 -5.67 31.95
CA GLN A 318 -0.17 -5.27 32.27
C GLN A 318 0.00 -3.75 32.18
N ALA A 319 -0.58 -3.11 31.18
CA ALA A 319 -0.58 -1.65 31.03
C ALA A 319 -1.32 -0.95 32.19
N GLU A 320 -2.49 -1.45 32.60
CA GLU A 320 -3.21 -0.95 33.78
C GLU A 320 -2.37 -1.10 35.05
N LYS A 321 -1.72 -2.26 35.24
CA LYS A 321 -0.89 -2.53 36.40
C LYS A 321 0.33 -1.61 36.49
N ASP A 322 1.03 -1.39 35.37
CA ASP A 322 2.21 -0.53 35.34
C ASP A 322 1.84 0.95 35.52
N ALA A 323 0.70 1.37 34.96
CA ALA A 323 0.19 2.73 35.14
C ALA A 323 -0.29 3.02 36.57
N ALA A 324 -0.79 2.00 37.30
CA ALA A 324 -1.31 2.15 38.66
C ALA A 324 -0.29 2.69 39.68
N GLU A 325 1.03 2.55 39.44
CA GLU A 325 2.05 3.18 40.28
C GLU A 325 1.97 4.72 40.26
N PHE A 326 1.34 5.28 39.23
CA PHE A 326 1.21 6.71 38.98
C PHE A 326 -0.25 7.19 39.03
N GLU A 327 -1.15 6.37 39.57
CA GLU A 327 -2.60 6.62 39.59
C GLU A 327 -2.96 8.05 40.05
N GLY A 328 -3.75 8.75 39.23
CA GLY A 328 -4.18 10.14 39.46
C GLY A 328 -3.12 11.20 39.14
N GLY A 329 -1.94 10.79 38.66
CA GLY A 329 -0.85 11.65 38.24
C GLY A 329 -0.78 11.85 36.73
N THR A 330 -0.12 12.91 36.28
CA THR A 330 0.02 13.19 34.84
C THR A 330 0.90 12.17 34.10
N PHE A 331 1.67 11.35 34.83
CA PHE A 331 2.58 10.36 34.26
C PHE A 331 1.92 8.98 34.05
N GLU A 332 0.75 8.75 34.64
CA GLU A 332 -0.06 7.53 34.43
C GLU A 332 -0.28 7.21 32.93
N PRO A 333 -0.76 8.15 32.08
CA PRO A 333 -0.94 7.87 30.65
C PRO A 333 0.38 7.62 29.91
N VAL A 334 1.50 8.19 30.37
CA VAL A 334 2.82 7.94 29.76
C VAL A 334 3.21 6.48 29.97
N MET A 335 3.07 5.97 31.19
CA MET A 335 3.39 4.58 31.51
C MET A 335 2.44 3.59 30.83
N TYR A 336 1.14 3.92 30.81
CA TYR A 336 0.15 3.10 30.11
C TYR A 336 0.52 2.95 28.63
N ASN A 337 0.77 4.07 27.94
CA ASN A 337 1.10 4.07 26.52
C ASN A 337 2.43 3.36 26.23
N ASP A 338 3.46 3.55 27.06
CA ASP A 338 4.76 2.88 26.90
C ASP A 338 4.62 1.35 26.98
N THR A 339 3.87 0.83 27.96
CA THR A 339 3.60 -0.62 28.06
C THR A 339 2.78 -1.12 26.88
N VAL A 340 1.73 -0.41 26.46
CA VAL A 340 0.93 -0.80 25.28
C VAL A 340 1.79 -0.85 24.01
N ALA A 341 2.59 0.20 23.74
CA ALA A 341 3.39 0.28 22.54
C ALA A 341 4.49 -0.79 22.50
N SER A 342 5.24 -0.96 23.58
CA SER A 342 6.32 -1.94 23.67
C SER A 342 5.82 -3.38 23.52
N MET A 343 4.76 -3.75 24.24
CA MET A 343 4.17 -5.09 24.13
C MET A 343 3.59 -5.34 22.74
N THR A 344 2.99 -4.31 22.11
CA THR A 344 2.42 -4.41 20.76
C THR A 344 3.52 -4.64 19.73
N LEU A 345 4.64 -3.94 19.83
CA LEU A 345 5.77 -4.12 18.93
C LEU A 345 6.42 -5.51 19.06
N GLU A 346 6.56 -6.02 20.29
CA GLU A 346 7.01 -7.41 20.51
C GLU A 346 6.01 -8.41 19.94
N ARG A 347 4.70 -8.14 20.04
CA ARG A 347 3.69 -8.98 19.42
C ARG A 347 3.79 -8.99 17.90
N CYS A 348 4.02 -7.85 17.26
CA CYS A 348 4.28 -7.77 15.81
C CYS A 348 5.43 -8.72 15.42
N LYS A 349 6.53 -8.69 16.18
CA LYS A 349 7.68 -9.59 15.98
C LYS A 349 7.34 -11.06 16.16
N GLU A 350 6.50 -11.40 17.15
CA GLU A 350 6.03 -12.77 17.34
C GLU A 350 5.17 -13.24 16.18
N LEU A 351 4.31 -12.38 15.65
CA LEU A 351 3.45 -12.71 14.52
C LEU A 351 4.24 -13.05 13.25
N LEU A 352 5.46 -12.50 13.08
CA LEU A 352 6.34 -12.84 11.95
C LEU A 352 6.68 -14.34 11.88
N LYS A 353 6.66 -15.04 13.01
CA LYS A 353 6.96 -16.48 13.09
C LYS A 353 5.91 -17.34 12.39
N TYR A 354 4.73 -16.80 12.12
CA TYR A 354 3.69 -17.49 11.34
C TYR A 354 4.01 -17.58 9.84
N PHE A 355 5.07 -16.90 9.38
CA PHE A 355 5.55 -16.93 7.99
C PHE A 355 6.93 -17.61 7.84
N GLU A 356 7.38 -18.37 8.85
CA GLU A 356 8.68 -19.07 8.86
C GLU A 356 8.66 -20.48 8.28
#